data_AF-A0A7S4ALV0-F1
#
_entry.id   AF-A0A7S4ALV0-F1
#
_cell.length_a   1.000
_cell.length_b   1.000
_cell.length_c   1.000
_cell.angle_alpha   90.00
_cell.angle_beta   90.00
_cell.angle_gamma   90.00
#
_symmetry.space_group_name_H-M   'P 1'
#
loop_
_entity.id
_entity.type
_entity.pdbx_description
1 polymer ?
#
loop_
_entity_poly.entity_id
_entity_poly.type
_entity_poly.pdbx_seq_one_letter_code
_entity_poly.pdbx_strand_id
1 'polypeptide(L)'
;MQAFVTGGFRGQELCWLNTMRMALKAISLADIVTADGQAITQQAYLLKHSNGLRDDFDWPRAPPGAWDDDFALLWRQALKKCFISPFGVQHSRVLLPQRRLRRWTECSVLNNWNWFFAEEERRIYCFCKYMQRWNIYVHDNRGKYC
;
A
#
# COMPACT_ATOMS: atom_id res chain seq x y z
N MET A 1 -9.05 2.98 2.10
CA MET A 1 -8.16 4.09 1.69
C MET A 1 -8.73 5.41 2.19
N GLN A 2 -8.03 6.10 3.08
CA GLN A 2 -8.46 7.41 3.61
C GLN A 2 -8.73 8.44 2.51
N ALA A 3 -8.02 8.36 1.39
CA ALA A 3 -8.15 9.30 0.28
C ALA A 3 -9.57 9.37 -0.32
N PHE A 4 -10.35 8.28 -0.33
CA PHE A 4 -11.74 8.32 -0.80
C PHE A 4 -12.63 9.13 0.14
N VAL A 5 -12.41 8.99 1.45
CA VAL A 5 -13.11 9.79 2.46
C VAL A 5 -12.71 11.27 2.31
N THR A 6 -11.42 11.57 2.15
CA THR A 6 -10.96 12.95 1.89
C THR A 6 -11.48 13.50 0.57
N GLY A 7 -11.66 12.66 -0.45
CA GLY A 7 -12.24 12.99 -1.75
C GLY A 7 -13.77 13.19 -1.73
N GLY A 8 -14.42 13.02 -0.58
CA GLY A 8 -15.85 13.29 -0.40
C GLY A 8 -16.78 12.11 -0.64
N PHE A 9 -16.28 10.90 -0.94
CA PHE A 9 -17.12 9.72 -1.09
C PHE A 9 -17.70 9.30 0.28
N ARG A 10 -19.00 9.05 0.36
CA ARG A 10 -19.73 8.74 1.61
C ARG A 10 -20.78 7.65 1.39
N GLY A 11 -21.35 7.15 2.50
CA GLY A 11 -22.49 6.24 2.47
C GLY A 11 -22.27 5.03 1.55
N GLN A 12 -23.20 4.83 0.63
CA GLN A 12 -23.22 3.68 -0.28
C GLN A 12 -22.04 3.65 -1.24
N GLU A 13 -21.62 4.80 -1.79
CA GLU A 13 -20.45 4.88 -2.68
C GLU A 13 -19.19 4.39 -1.98
N LEU A 14 -18.98 4.81 -0.73
CA LEU A 14 -17.82 4.40 0.05
C LEU A 14 -17.87 2.92 0.41
N CYS A 15 -19.07 2.38 0.67
CA CYS A 15 -19.28 0.95 0.86
C CYS A 15 -18.84 0.18 -0.39
N TRP A 16 -19.31 0.58 -1.57
CA TRP A 16 -18.96 -0.06 -2.85
C TRP A 16 -17.47 0.04 -3.16
N LEU A 17 -16.84 1.20 -2.96
CA LEU A 17 -15.40 1.37 -3.14
C LEU A 17 -14.58 0.46 -2.20
N ASN A 18 -15.05 0.25 -0.97
CA ASN A 18 -14.40 -0.68 -0.05
C ASN A 18 -14.58 -2.14 -0.50
N THR A 19 -15.73 -2.50 -1.03
CA THR A 19 -15.99 -3.83 -1.59
C THR A 19 -15.10 -4.12 -2.80
N MET A 20 -15.02 -3.19 -3.75
CA MET A 20 -14.10 -3.27 -4.91
C MET A 20 -12.64 -3.42 -4.48
N ARG A 21 -12.25 -2.66 -3.46
CA ARG A 21 -10.90 -2.71 -2.90
C ARG A 21 -10.60 -4.09 -2.30
N MET A 22 -11.56 -4.71 -1.62
CA MET A 22 -11.43 -6.09 -1.11
C MET A 22 -11.31 -7.10 -2.24
N ALA A 23 -12.10 -6.96 -3.31
CA ALA A 23 -12.02 -7.83 -4.48
C ALA A 23 -10.65 -7.76 -5.18
N LEU A 24 -10.05 -6.57 -5.21
CA LEU A 24 -8.68 -6.38 -5.70
C LEU A 24 -7.61 -6.80 -4.69
N LYS A 25 -7.94 -7.15 -3.44
CA LYS A 25 -6.97 -7.35 -2.36
C LYS A 25 -6.04 -6.15 -2.15
N ALA A 26 -6.55 -4.93 -2.33
CA ALA A 26 -5.76 -3.70 -2.19
C ALA A 26 -5.97 -3.07 -0.81
N ILE A 27 -4.94 -2.68 -0.08
CA ILE A 27 -5.08 -1.96 1.21
C ILE A 27 -4.70 -0.50 1.05
N SER A 28 -3.63 -0.29 0.30
CA SER A 28 -2.94 0.96 0.05
C SER A 28 -2.88 1.26 -1.44
N LEU A 29 -2.47 2.49 -1.79
CA LEU A 29 -2.21 2.86 -3.17
C LEU A 29 -1.11 1.97 -3.79
N ALA A 30 -0.17 1.49 -2.98
CA ALA A 30 0.93 0.66 -3.44
C ALA A 30 0.51 -0.68 -4.03
N ASP A 31 -0.67 -1.18 -3.69
CA ASP A 31 -1.14 -2.48 -4.17
C ASP A 31 -1.74 -2.38 -5.60
N ILE A 32 -2.04 -1.17 -6.09
CA ILE A 32 -2.73 -0.97 -7.38
C ILE A 32 -1.92 -0.19 -8.42
N VAL A 33 -0.66 0.14 -8.12
CA VAL A 33 0.20 0.93 -9.00
C VAL A 33 1.23 0.08 -9.72
N THR A 34 1.77 0.63 -10.80
CA THR A 34 2.92 0.09 -11.54
C THR A 34 4.14 -0.03 -10.64
N ALA A 35 5.07 -0.92 -10.98
CA ALA A 35 6.27 -1.18 -10.16
C ALA A 35 7.14 0.07 -9.92
N ASP A 36 7.11 1.03 -10.85
CA ASP A 36 7.80 2.32 -10.73
C ASP A 36 7.03 3.37 -9.89
N GLY A 37 5.82 3.04 -9.43
CA GLY A 37 4.99 3.89 -8.60
C GLY A 37 4.42 5.13 -9.29
N GLN A 38 4.46 5.21 -10.63
CA GLN A 38 4.07 6.40 -11.38
C GLN A 38 2.60 6.41 -11.84
N ALA A 39 2.00 5.24 -12.03
CA ALA A 39 0.64 5.10 -12.56
C ALA A 39 -0.12 3.97 -11.87
N ILE A 40 -1.45 4.01 -11.89
CA ILE A 40 -2.30 2.86 -11.52
C ILE A 40 -2.13 1.79 -12.59
N THR A 41 -2.04 0.50 -12.28
CA THR A 41 -1.96 -0.56 -13.31
C THR A 41 -3.22 -0.64 -14.16
N GLN A 42 -3.12 -1.13 -15.41
CA GLN A 42 -4.30 -1.27 -16.27
C GLN A 42 -5.32 -2.24 -15.66
N GLN A 43 -4.83 -3.29 -15.02
CA GLN A 43 -5.65 -4.36 -14.46
C GLN A 43 -6.39 -3.89 -13.22
N ALA A 44 -5.75 -3.11 -12.35
CA ALA A 44 -6.43 -2.50 -11.21
C ALA A 44 -7.41 -1.41 -11.64
N TYR A 45 -7.07 -0.62 -12.68
CA TYR A 45 -7.97 0.39 -13.24
C TYR A 45 -9.26 -0.22 -13.82
N LEU A 46 -9.18 -1.45 -14.34
CA LEU A 46 -10.32 -2.21 -14.86
C LEU A 46 -11.00 -3.12 -13.82
N LEU A 47 -10.67 -3.01 -12.52
CA LEU A 47 -11.19 -3.87 -11.46
C LEU A 47 -10.93 -5.38 -11.65
N LYS A 48 -9.83 -5.76 -12.32
CA LYS A 48 -9.51 -7.18 -12.59
C LYS A 48 -8.63 -7.81 -11.52
N HIS A 49 -7.48 -7.19 -11.23
CA HIS A 49 -6.54 -7.65 -10.18
C HIS A 49 -5.57 -6.53 -9.77
N SER A 50 -5.01 -6.67 -8.57
CA SER A 50 -3.92 -5.84 -8.03
C SER A 50 -2.55 -6.37 -8.48
N ASN A 51 -1.46 -5.83 -7.93
CA ASN A 51 -0.10 -6.26 -8.23
C ASN A 51 0.37 -7.49 -7.42
N GLY A 52 -0.49 -8.12 -6.61
CA GLY A 52 -0.22 -9.36 -5.91
C GLY A 52 0.59 -9.24 -4.61
N LEU A 53 1.01 -8.03 -4.20
CA LEU A 53 1.79 -7.81 -2.97
C LEU A 53 1.09 -8.25 -1.66
N ARG A 54 -0.22 -8.55 -1.74
CA ARG A 54 -1.07 -8.91 -0.61
C ARG A 54 -1.74 -10.26 -0.79
N ASP A 55 -1.31 -11.07 -1.76
CA ASP A 55 -1.98 -12.35 -2.03
C ASP A 55 -1.85 -13.34 -0.88
N ASP A 56 -0.77 -13.27 -0.11
CA ASP A 56 -0.48 -14.14 1.04
C ASP A 56 -1.29 -13.79 2.31
N PHE A 57 -2.09 -12.72 2.27
CA PHE A 57 -2.93 -12.36 3.42
C PHE A 57 -4.22 -13.18 3.44
N ASP A 58 -4.74 -13.42 4.64
CA ASP A 58 -6.07 -14.01 4.82
C ASP A 58 -7.15 -12.98 4.49
N TRP A 59 -7.58 -12.98 3.22
CA TRP A 59 -8.68 -12.13 2.76
C TRP A 59 -10.04 -12.74 3.10
N PRO A 60 -11.02 -11.92 3.51
CA PRO A 60 -12.40 -12.37 3.58
C PRO A 60 -12.88 -12.84 2.20
N ARG A 61 -13.95 -13.64 2.19
CA ARG A 61 -14.55 -14.17 0.95
C ARG A 61 -14.70 -13.07 -0.10
N ALA A 62 -14.18 -13.32 -1.29
CA ALA A 62 -14.22 -12.36 -2.39
C ALA A 62 -15.69 -11.97 -2.68
N PRO A 63 -15.97 -10.66 -2.88
CA PRO A 63 -17.27 -10.21 -3.37
C PRO A 63 -17.58 -10.83 -4.75
N PRO A 64 -18.85 -10.92 -5.16
CA PRO A 64 -19.20 -11.37 -6.50
C PRO A 64 -18.53 -10.44 -7.53
N GLY A 65 -17.56 -10.97 -8.28
CA GLY A 65 -16.70 -10.21 -9.19
C GLY A 65 -17.38 -9.72 -10.48
N ALA A 66 -18.70 -9.90 -10.59
CA ALA A 66 -19.50 -9.36 -11.69
C ALA A 66 -19.91 -7.93 -11.34
N TRP A 67 -19.01 -6.99 -11.61
CA TRP A 67 -19.29 -5.56 -11.45
C TRP A 67 -20.11 -5.06 -12.63
N ASP A 68 -21.25 -4.44 -12.34
CA ASP A 68 -22.00 -3.68 -13.33
C ASP A 68 -21.20 -2.46 -13.81
N ASP A 69 -21.58 -1.90 -14.95
CA ASP A 69 -20.91 -0.74 -15.56
C ASP A 69 -20.87 0.47 -14.62
N ASP A 70 -21.91 0.65 -13.78
CA ASP A 70 -21.99 1.69 -12.76
C ASP A 70 -20.91 1.53 -11.67
N PHE A 71 -20.63 0.29 -11.25
CA PHE A 71 -19.57 -0.01 -10.28
C PHE A 71 -18.19 0.31 -10.88
N ALA A 72 -17.97 -0.11 -12.13
CA ALA A 72 -16.73 0.18 -12.84
C ALA A 72 -16.56 1.69 -13.09
N LEU A 73 -17.66 2.41 -13.37
CA LEU A 73 -17.65 3.86 -13.52
C LEU A 73 -17.29 4.57 -12.21
N LEU A 74 -17.93 4.20 -11.10
CA LEU A 74 -17.64 4.77 -9.78
C LEU A 74 -16.17 4.56 -9.39
N TRP A 75 -15.62 3.37 -9.61
CA TRP A 75 -14.21 3.08 -9.36
C TRP A 75 -13.29 4.03 -10.13
N ARG A 76 -13.49 4.15 -11.44
CA ARG A 76 -12.68 5.03 -12.30
C ARG A 76 -12.82 6.49 -11.87
N GLN A 77 -14.02 6.94 -11.52
CA GLN A 77 -14.26 8.29 -11.01
C GLN A 77 -13.53 8.55 -9.69
N ALA A 78 -13.57 7.60 -8.75
CA ALA A 78 -12.87 7.71 -7.49
C ALA A 78 -11.35 7.75 -7.66
N LEU A 79 -10.79 6.89 -8.51
CA LEU A 79 -9.38 6.93 -8.84
C LEU A 79 -8.97 8.25 -9.49
N LYS A 80 -9.78 8.74 -10.45
CA LYS A 80 -9.56 10.03 -11.11
C LYS A 80 -9.57 11.19 -10.14
N LYS A 81 -10.54 11.23 -9.24
CA LYS A 81 -10.70 12.30 -8.26
C LYS A 81 -9.59 12.30 -7.21
N CYS A 82 -9.17 11.14 -6.73
CA CYS A 82 -8.28 11.04 -5.57
C CYS A 82 -6.80 10.92 -5.92
N PHE A 83 -6.45 10.35 -7.07
CA PHE A 83 -5.09 9.89 -7.34
C PHE A 83 -4.53 10.27 -8.71
N ILE A 84 -5.35 10.32 -9.76
CA ILE A 84 -4.86 10.52 -11.13
C ILE A 84 -4.78 12.01 -11.46
N SER A 85 -3.76 12.39 -12.24
CA SER A 85 -3.62 13.76 -12.75
C SER A 85 -4.80 14.15 -13.65
N PRO A 86 -5.46 15.30 -13.42
CA PRO A 86 -6.55 15.77 -14.28
C PRO A 86 -6.03 16.25 -15.64
N PHE A 87 -4.75 16.61 -15.71
CA PHE A 87 -4.10 17.06 -16.94
C PHE A 87 -3.55 15.83 -17.70
N GLY A 88 -4.22 15.44 -18.79
CA GLY A 88 -3.82 14.33 -19.64
C GLY A 88 -4.94 13.82 -20.57
N VAL A 89 -4.64 12.74 -21.30
CA VAL A 89 -5.59 11.98 -22.15
C VAL A 89 -6.74 11.45 -21.29
N GLN A 90 -7.97 11.35 -21.84
CA GLN A 90 -9.17 10.89 -21.10
C GLN A 90 -9.02 9.54 -20.39
N HIS A 91 -8.06 8.71 -20.82
CA HIS A 91 -7.72 7.40 -20.26
C HIS A 91 -6.40 7.37 -19.48
N SER A 92 -5.88 8.53 -19.08
CA SER A 92 -4.67 8.60 -18.26
C SER A 92 -4.84 7.86 -16.94
N ARG A 93 -3.82 7.08 -16.56
CA ARG A 93 -3.68 6.41 -15.26
C ARG A 93 -2.55 6.99 -14.42
N VAL A 94 -1.92 8.07 -14.91
CA VAL A 94 -0.75 8.68 -14.30
C VAL A 94 -1.14 9.35 -12.99
N LEU A 95 -0.42 9.04 -11.92
CA LEU A 95 -0.68 9.60 -10.61
C LEU A 95 -0.29 11.08 -10.55
N LEU A 96 -1.05 11.82 -9.74
CA LEU A 96 -0.70 13.15 -9.26
C LEU A 96 0.73 13.13 -8.68
N PRO A 97 1.57 14.14 -8.95
CA PRO A 97 2.94 14.18 -8.45
C PRO A 97 3.07 13.90 -6.96
N GLN A 98 2.19 14.46 -6.13
CA GLN A 98 2.14 14.26 -4.67
C GLN A 98 1.64 12.86 -4.23
N ARG A 99 1.09 12.05 -5.14
CA ARG A 99 0.60 10.69 -4.87
C ARG A 99 1.50 9.59 -5.45
N ARG A 100 2.46 9.95 -6.29
CA ARG A 100 3.45 9.00 -6.82
C ARG A 100 4.22 8.38 -5.67
N LEU A 101 4.43 7.07 -5.75
CA LEU A 101 5.28 6.42 -4.78
C LEU A 101 6.71 6.83 -5.09
N ARG A 102 7.42 7.29 -4.05
CA ARG A 102 8.83 7.63 -4.18
C ARG A 102 9.64 6.36 -4.39
N ARG A 103 10.84 6.54 -4.96
CA ARG A 103 11.80 5.44 -5.03
C ARG A 103 12.14 5.01 -3.59
N TRP A 104 12.05 3.71 -3.34
CA TRP A 104 12.52 3.08 -2.09
C TRP A 104 14.06 3.09 -1.97
N THR A 105 14.76 3.84 -2.82
CA THR A 105 16.22 3.97 -2.81
C THR A 105 16.72 5.04 -1.84
N GLU A 106 15.83 5.78 -1.18
CA GLU A 106 16.23 6.72 -0.12
C GLU A 106 16.65 5.94 1.14
N CYS A 107 17.95 5.63 1.25
CA CYS A 107 18.55 5.02 2.43
C CYS A 107 18.46 5.90 3.69
N SER A 108 17.97 7.13 3.59
CA SER A 108 17.71 8.03 4.72
C SER A 108 16.73 7.43 5.74
N VAL A 109 15.84 6.53 5.32
CA VAL A 109 14.96 5.77 6.22
C VAL A 109 15.75 4.90 7.20
N LEU A 110 16.92 4.39 6.80
CA LEU A 110 17.80 3.60 7.70
C LEU A 110 18.27 4.44 8.89
N ASN A 111 18.40 5.77 8.74
CA ASN A 111 18.76 6.67 9.86
C ASN A 111 17.66 6.75 10.93
N ASN A 112 16.42 6.43 10.55
CA ASN A 112 15.29 6.40 11.47
C ASN A 112 15.14 5.04 12.16
N TRP A 113 15.76 3.99 11.62
CA TRP A 113 15.70 2.65 12.20
C TRP A 113 16.60 2.58 13.42
N ASN A 114 16.08 1.97 14.48
CA ASN A 114 16.87 1.65 15.65
C ASN A 114 17.37 0.20 15.59
N TRP A 115 16.72 -0.65 14.80
CA TRP A 115 16.95 -2.09 14.80
C TRP A 115 17.68 -2.54 13.53
N PHE A 116 18.74 -3.32 13.72
CA PHE A 116 19.60 -3.84 12.66
C PHE A 116 19.89 -5.31 12.91
N PHE A 117 19.93 -6.12 11.86
CA PHE A 117 20.28 -7.54 11.96
C PHE A 117 21.64 -7.75 11.29
N ALA A 118 22.58 -8.33 12.03
CA ALA A 118 23.88 -8.75 11.49
C ALA A 118 23.81 -10.26 11.22
N GLU A 119 23.78 -10.64 9.95
CA GLU A 119 23.64 -12.04 9.54
C GLU A 119 24.85 -12.88 9.92
N GLU A 120 26.06 -12.35 9.72
CA GLU A 120 27.33 -13.00 10.08
C GLU A 120 27.38 -13.40 11.57
N GLU A 121 26.82 -12.56 12.42
CA GLU A 121 26.83 -12.75 13.87
C GLU A 121 25.54 -13.39 14.41
N ARG A 122 24.50 -13.48 13.56
CA ARG A 122 23.12 -13.89 13.91
C ARG A 122 22.58 -13.13 15.12
N ARG A 123 22.79 -11.81 15.14
CA ARG A 123 22.43 -10.92 16.27
C ARG A 123 21.58 -9.76 15.80
N ILE A 124 20.72 -9.30 16.71
CA ILE A 124 19.92 -8.09 16.51
C ILE A 124 20.53 -6.96 17.36
N TYR A 125 20.84 -5.85 16.71
CA TYR A 125 21.36 -4.63 17.29
C TYR A 125 20.24 -3.60 17.41
N CYS A 126 20.14 -2.94 18.56
CA CYS A 126 19.20 -1.85 18.78
C CYS A 126 19.94 -0.60 19.26
N PHE A 127 19.90 0.49 18.49
CA PHE A 127 20.43 1.78 18.91
C PHE A 127 19.42 2.52 19.79
N CYS A 128 19.76 2.67 21.08
CA CYS A 128 18.99 3.49 22.01
C CYS A 128 19.42 4.97 21.85
N LYS A 129 18.61 5.74 21.13
CA LYS A 129 18.88 7.18 20.87
C LYS A 129 18.97 8.02 22.16
N TYR A 130 18.24 7.67 23.22
CA TYR A 130 18.30 8.39 24.50
C TYR A 130 19.63 8.17 25.23
N MET A 131 20.12 6.93 25.26
CA MET A 131 21.36 6.56 25.95
C MET A 131 22.59 6.60 25.04
N GLN A 132 22.42 6.95 23.75
CA GLN A 132 23.47 6.97 22.72
C GLN A 132 24.30 5.68 22.69
N ARG A 133 23.64 4.53 22.85
CA ARG A 133 24.30 3.22 22.95
C ARG A 133 23.61 2.14 22.14
N TRP A 134 24.39 1.14 21.76
CA TRP A 134 23.90 -0.08 21.11
C TRP A 134 23.59 -1.14 22.17
N ASN A 135 22.40 -1.73 22.09
CA ASN A 135 22.01 -2.92 22.84
C ASN A 135 22.03 -4.12 21.89
N ILE A 136 22.49 -5.27 22.37
CA ILE A 136 22.59 -6.50 21.58
C ILE A 136 21.55 -7.48 22.10
N TYR A 137 20.75 -8.03 21.20
CA TYR A 137 19.75 -9.05 21.49
C TYR A 137 20.19 -10.34 20.82
N VAL A 138 20.36 -11.37 21.65
CA VAL A 138 20.69 -12.73 21.22
C VAL A 138 19.46 -13.58 21.49
N HIS A 139 19.08 -14.40 20.50
CA HIS A 139 18.06 -15.41 20.72
C HIS A 139 18.65 -16.54 21.57
N ASP A 140 18.32 -16.59 22.86
CA ASP A 140 18.65 -17.74 23.70
C ASP A 140 17.54 -18.79 23.58
N ASN A 141 17.91 -20.03 23.24
CA ASN A 141 16.97 -21.16 23.23
C ASN A 141 16.53 -21.56 24.65
N ARG A 142 17.10 -20.95 25.69
CA ARG A 142 16.66 -21.07 27.08
C ARG A 142 15.73 -19.90 27.37
N GLY A 143 14.43 -20.12 27.18
CA GLY A 143 13.42 -19.13 27.51
C GLY A 143 13.57 -18.63 28.94
N LYS A 144 14.02 -17.37 29.08
CA LYS A 144 13.70 -16.42 30.15
C LYS A 144 14.54 -15.15 29.93
N TYR A 145 13.85 -14.07 29.56
CA TYR A 145 14.40 -12.72 29.62
C TYR A 145 14.30 -12.20 31.07
N CYS A 146 15.37 -11.60 31.57
CA CYS A 146 15.34 -10.65 32.68
C CYS A 146 15.39 -9.23 32.10
#